data_AF-A0A366LVD2-F1
#
_entry.id   AF-A0A366LVD2-F1
#
_cell.length_a   1.000
_cell.length_b   1.000
_cell.length_c   1.000
_cell.angle_alpha   90.00
_cell.angle_beta   90.00
_cell.angle_gamma   90.00
#
_symmetry.space_group_name_H-M   'P 1'
#
loop_
_entity.id
_entity.type
_entity.pdbx_description
1 polymer ?
#
loop_
_entity_poly.entity_id
_entity_poly.type
_entity_poly.pdbx_seq_one_letter_code
_entity_poly.pdbx_strand_id
1 'polypeptide(L)'
;MSDGENAPALREFIAELNRARCAAGPPTYAELERRSKRCAAPFSGPRPAVQPLRVSTTHDILTGRRRGLPRWQWVASFVTVLHVLAADAGVDPSAIGTLGEWKARHEAAGAALDTARRAARVPVHATGGARHEVEDERRETGALAMARRSVATGWWRARHRDVVGAWEEPCLSLESAANLIRVYGGHRVPALLQTREYAMAALRLDRPALPARSLARRADLMMRRRAVLSRPNSARLWAIVDEAALRAPIDRAIMRAQVISLIRSSERPGITVQVLPRKATGGAAAGDPVVLLRFPESEFSDVVYLEHLTGGLYLDNAADINHFSQVLNRSAIEALRPPESRAFLRKFLI
;
A
#
# COMPACT_ATOMS: atom_id res chain seq x y z
N MET A 1 -20.37 -10.90 17.80
CA MET A 1 -19.88 -12.27 17.99
C MET A 1 -18.61 -12.39 17.14
N SER A 2 -17.49 -11.96 17.72
CA SER A 2 -16.46 -12.77 18.39
C SER A 2 -15.40 -13.13 17.37
N ASP A 3 -14.18 -12.65 17.61
CA ASP A 3 -13.00 -13.48 17.39
C ASP A 3 -12.85 -14.07 15.98
N GLY A 4 -12.66 -13.18 15.00
CA GLY A 4 -11.71 -13.43 13.90
C GLY A 4 -10.28 -13.09 14.31
N GLU A 5 -10.01 -13.25 15.61
CA GLU A 5 -8.76 -13.56 16.31
C GLU A 5 -7.47 -12.91 15.81
N ASN A 6 -6.71 -12.30 16.72
CA ASN A 6 -5.26 -12.18 16.55
C ASN A 6 -4.74 -13.47 15.90
N ALA A 7 -4.29 -13.39 14.64
CA ALA A 7 -4.02 -14.59 13.85
C ALA A 7 -3.18 -15.57 14.69
N PRO A 8 -3.47 -16.88 14.69
CA PRO A 8 -2.95 -17.84 15.69
C PRO A 8 -1.47 -17.65 16.05
N ALA A 9 -0.62 -17.39 15.05
CA ALA A 9 0.79 -17.05 15.20
C ALA A 9 1.07 -15.81 16.08
N LEU A 10 0.28 -14.74 16.00
CA LEU A 10 0.38 -13.56 16.86
C LEU A 10 0.03 -13.88 18.31
N ARG A 11 -1.04 -14.65 18.56
CA ARG A 11 -1.41 -15.03 19.93
C ARG A 11 -0.37 -15.93 20.56
N GLU A 12 0.12 -16.89 19.79
CA GLU A 12 1.18 -17.78 20.21
C GLU A 12 2.45 -17.00 20.56
N PHE A 13 2.87 -16.08 19.70
CA PHE A 13 4.03 -15.23 19.96
C PHE A 13 3.88 -14.33 21.21
N ILE A 14 2.68 -13.76 21.43
CA ILE A 14 2.40 -12.98 22.64
C ILE A 14 2.37 -13.89 23.89
N ALA A 15 1.86 -15.11 23.77
CA ALA A 15 1.91 -16.09 24.86
C ALA A 15 3.35 -16.48 25.20
N GLU A 16 4.23 -16.63 24.21
CA GLU A 16 5.67 -16.84 24.42
C GLU A 16 6.32 -15.67 25.16
N LEU A 17 6.04 -14.42 24.77
CA LEU A 17 6.56 -13.25 25.46
C LEU A 17 6.12 -13.21 26.94
N ASN A 18 4.87 -13.57 27.21
CA ASN A 18 4.36 -13.67 28.58
C ASN A 18 5.00 -14.82 29.36
N ARG A 19 5.23 -15.99 28.74
CA ARG A 19 5.97 -17.10 29.36
C ARG A 19 7.39 -16.67 29.74
N ALA A 20 8.09 -15.99 28.86
CA ALA A 20 9.43 -15.47 29.13
C ALA A 20 9.44 -14.41 30.24
N ARG A 21 8.42 -13.54 30.29
CA ARG A 21 8.24 -12.59 31.41
C ARG A 21 8.07 -13.34 32.73
N CYS A 22 7.25 -14.38 32.77
CA CYS A 22 7.06 -15.19 33.97
C CYS A 22 8.34 -15.94 34.37
N ALA A 23 9.09 -16.47 33.41
CA ALA A 23 10.38 -17.13 33.66
C ALA A 23 11.42 -16.17 34.26
N ALA A 24 11.31 -14.87 33.99
CA ALA A 24 12.23 -13.84 34.49
C ALA A 24 11.86 -13.28 35.89
N GLY A 25 10.91 -13.87 36.62
CA GLY A 25 10.49 -13.35 37.93
C GLY A 25 9.39 -12.28 37.83
N PRO A 26 8.26 -12.62 37.20
CA PRO A 26 7.27 -11.76 36.52
C PRO A 26 7.34 -10.24 36.81
N PRO A 27 8.29 -9.49 36.21
CA PRO A 27 8.44 -8.06 36.51
C PRO A 27 7.19 -7.27 36.09
N THR A 28 6.85 -6.26 36.87
CA THR A 28 5.80 -5.29 36.58
C THR A 28 6.16 -4.44 35.36
N TYR A 29 5.15 -3.88 34.69
CA TYR A 29 5.39 -2.98 33.55
C TYR A 29 6.22 -1.75 33.94
N ALA A 30 6.07 -1.26 35.18
CA ALA A 30 6.86 -0.15 35.70
C ALA A 30 8.34 -0.52 35.91
N GLU A 31 8.64 -1.76 36.33
CA GLU A 31 10.02 -2.25 36.45
C GLU A 31 10.68 -2.41 35.08
N LEU A 32 9.95 -2.93 34.09
CA LEU A 32 10.40 -3.02 32.69
C LEU A 32 10.74 -1.64 32.11
N GLU A 33 9.88 -0.64 32.32
CA GLU A 33 10.13 0.72 31.83
C GLU A 33 11.34 1.34 32.55
N ARG A 34 11.42 1.20 33.87
CA ARG A 34 12.52 1.75 34.66
C ARG A 34 13.86 1.14 34.27
N ARG A 35 13.91 -0.19 34.10
CA ARG A 35 15.16 -0.89 33.72
C ARG A 35 15.55 -0.59 32.29
N SER A 36 14.62 -0.60 31.34
CA SER A 36 14.92 -0.26 29.93
C SER A 36 15.49 1.15 29.78
N LYS A 37 14.97 2.15 30.51
CA LYS A 37 15.55 3.51 30.54
C LYS A 37 16.99 3.55 31.04
N ARG A 38 17.33 2.75 32.05
CA ARG A 38 18.71 2.63 32.56
C ARG A 38 19.65 1.90 31.60
N CYS A 39 19.12 0.97 30.82
CA CYS A 39 19.87 0.24 29.79
C CYS A 39 20.01 1.03 28.48
N ALA A 40 19.29 2.15 28.30
CA ALA A 40 19.23 2.93 27.06
C ALA A 40 20.46 3.85 26.81
N ALA A 41 21.62 3.56 27.42
CA ALA A 41 22.83 4.33 27.20
C ALA A 41 23.30 4.24 25.72
N PRO A 42 23.91 5.31 25.16
CA PRO A 42 24.48 5.27 23.82
C PRO A 42 25.61 4.24 23.77
N PHE A 43 25.51 3.25 22.89
CA PHE A 43 26.39 2.08 22.91
C PHE A 43 27.48 2.12 21.84
N SER A 44 28.70 1.78 22.25
CA SER A 44 29.83 1.38 21.41
C SER A 44 30.10 -0.11 21.65
N GLY A 45 29.49 -1.01 20.87
CA GLY A 45 29.73 -2.47 20.92
C GLY A 45 28.65 -3.33 20.23
N PRO A 46 28.70 -4.68 20.34
CA PRO A 46 27.88 -5.61 19.56
C PRO A 46 26.46 -5.94 20.09
N ARG A 47 25.99 -5.31 21.18
CA ARG A 47 24.64 -5.54 21.73
C ARG A 47 23.63 -4.56 21.12
N PRO A 48 22.37 -4.98 20.87
CA PRO A 48 21.35 -4.10 20.31
C PRO A 48 20.99 -2.96 21.28
N ALA A 49 20.81 -1.75 20.75
CA ALA A 49 20.42 -0.57 21.53
C ALA A 49 19.04 -0.79 22.20
N VAL A 50 19.01 -0.82 23.53
CA VAL A 50 17.76 -1.03 24.29
C VAL A 50 16.91 0.23 24.22
N GLN A 51 15.69 0.10 23.68
CA GLN A 51 14.71 1.18 23.66
C GLN A 51 13.88 1.21 24.95
N PRO A 52 13.41 2.39 25.41
CA PRO A 52 12.50 2.48 26.54
C PRO A 52 11.20 1.70 26.31
N LEU A 53 10.92 0.73 27.19
CA LEU A 53 9.73 -0.11 27.18
C LEU A 53 8.58 0.60 27.91
N ARG A 54 7.96 1.59 27.25
CA ARG A 54 6.87 2.38 27.86
C ARG A 54 5.77 1.50 28.45
N VAL A 55 5.29 1.84 29.65
CA VAL A 55 4.27 1.04 30.37
C VAL A 55 3.05 0.75 29.50
N SER A 56 2.47 1.78 28.87
CA SER A 56 1.28 1.65 28.03
C SER A 56 1.51 0.75 26.82
N THR A 57 2.62 0.94 26.10
CA THR A 57 2.99 0.10 24.94
C THR A 57 3.18 -1.35 25.34
N THR A 58 3.90 -1.60 26.45
CA THR A 58 4.16 -2.94 26.97
C THR A 58 2.88 -3.64 27.39
N HIS A 59 1.98 -2.92 28.08
CA HIS A 59 0.66 -3.40 28.44
C HIS A 59 -0.14 -3.81 27.19
N ASP A 60 -0.27 -2.91 26.21
CA ASP A 60 -1.06 -3.19 25.00
C ASP A 60 -0.55 -4.40 24.20
N ILE A 61 0.78 -4.60 24.16
CA ILE A 61 1.39 -5.75 23.47
C ILE A 61 1.10 -7.02 24.25
N LEU A 62 1.40 -7.06 25.55
CA LEU A 62 1.33 -8.29 26.34
C LEU A 62 -0.10 -8.73 26.65
N THR A 63 -1.07 -7.81 26.65
CA THR A 63 -2.50 -8.15 26.77
C THR A 63 -3.16 -8.41 25.41
N GLY A 64 -2.40 -8.40 24.30
CA GLY A 64 -2.95 -8.69 22.97
C GLY A 64 -3.90 -7.62 22.40
N ARG A 65 -3.89 -6.39 22.93
CA ARG A 65 -4.68 -5.27 22.39
C ARG A 65 -4.17 -4.80 21.02
N ARG A 66 -2.89 -5.06 20.72
CA ARG A 66 -2.31 -4.79 19.40
C ARG A 66 -2.57 -5.94 18.42
N ARG A 67 -3.05 -5.59 17.23
CA ARG A 67 -3.41 -6.52 16.15
C ARG A 67 -2.24 -6.93 15.24
N GLY A 68 -1.01 -6.66 15.63
CA GLY A 68 0.18 -6.92 14.81
C GLY A 68 1.38 -7.31 15.66
N LEU A 69 2.32 -8.04 15.04
CA LEU A 69 3.54 -8.48 15.70
C LEU A 69 4.32 -7.25 16.21
N PRO A 70 4.81 -7.25 17.46
CA PRO A 70 5.65 -6.16 17.95
C PRO A 70 6.90 -6.02 17.07
N ARG A 71 7.40 -4.79 16.91
CA ARG A 71 8.63 -4.54 16.14
C ARG A 71 9.79 -5.32 16.76
N TRP A 72 10.67 -5.87 15.91
CA TRP A 72 11.83 -6.63 16.38
C TRP A 72 12.66 -5.87 17.42
N GLN A 73 12.92 -4.57 17.21
CA GLN A 73 13.69 -3.77 18.16
C GLN A 73 13.04 -3.71 19.57
N TRP A 74 11.70 -3.72 19.63
CA TRP A 74 10.98 -3.77 20.89
C TRP A 74 11.16 -5.15 21.55
N VAL A 75 11.02 -6.24 20.79
CA VAL A 75 11.22 -7.62 21.28
C VAL A 75 12.64 -7.80 21.80
N ALA A 76 13.66 -7.38 21.04
CA ALA A 76 15.06 -7.44 21.45
C ALA A 76 15.32 -6.65 22.74
N SER A 77 14.73 -5.45 22.87
CA SER A 77 14.81 -4.64 24.08
C SER A 77 14.13 -5.32 25.26
N PHE A 78 12.94 -5.89 25.06
CA PHE A 78 12.17 -6.61 26.07
C PHE A 78 12.93 -7.82 26.59
N VAL A 79 13.38 -8.70 25.69
CA VAL A 79 14.16 -9.90 26.04
C VAL A 79 15.46 -9.53 26.75
N THR A 80 16.18 -8.51 26.26
CA THR A 80 17.42 -8.04 26.90
C THR A 80 17.16 -7.55 28.32
N VAL A 81 16.09 -6.79 28.54
CA VAL A 81 15.70 -6.32 29.86
C VAL A 81 15.28 -7.47 30.78
N LEU A 82 14.58 -8.49 30.26
CA LEU A 82 14.25 -9.69 31.04
C LEU A 82 15.49 -10.45 31.48
N HIS A 83 16.48 -10.65 30.61
CA HIS A 83 17.74 -11.30 31.00
C HIS A 83 18.45 -10.54 32.12
N VAL A 84 18.46 -9.21 32.02
CA VAL A 84 19.10 -8.36 33.02
C VAL A 84 18.32 -8.40 34.34
N LEU A 85 16.99 -8.38 34.32
CA LEU A 85 16.17 -8.47 35.52
C LEU A 85 16.25 -9.86 36.18
N ALA A 86 16.30 -10.93 35.39
CA ALA A 86 16.49 -12.30 35.89
C ALA A 86 17.86 -12.44 36.57
N ALA A 87 18.92 -11.93 35.94
CA ALA A 87 20.25 -11.91 36.55
C ALA A 87 20.30 -11.10 37.85
N ASP A 88 19.70 -9.91 37.88
CA ASP A 88 19.58 -9.08 39.10
C ASP A 88 18.81 -9.81 40.22
N ALA A 89 17.83 -10.65 39.87
CA ALA A 89 17.00 -11.40 40.80
C ALA A 89 17.53 -12.80 41.16
N GLY A 90 18.70 -13.20 40.63
CA GLY A 90 19.26 -14.54 40.83
C GLY A 90 18.48 -15.67 40.15
N VAL A 91 17.64 -15.35 39.17
CA VAL A 91 16.87 -16.31 38.37
C VAL A 91 17.68 -16.68 37.13
N ASP A 92 17.78 -17.98 36.81
CA ASP A 92 18.51 -18.45 35.64
C ASP A 92 17.92 -17.88 34.34
N PRO A 93 18.66 -17.06 33.57
CA PRO A 93 18.16 -16.45 32.33
C PRO A 93 18.01 -17.46 31.18
N SER A 94 18.54 -18.69 31.30
CA SER A 94 18.51 -19.69 30.22
C SER A 94 17.09 -19.99 29.74
N ALA A 95 16.11 -19.99 30.65
CA ALA A 95 14.70 -20.22 30.36
C ALA A 95 14.02 -19.10 29.55
N ILE A 96 14.64 -17.92 29.43
CA ILE A 96 14.12 -16.80 28.61
C ILE A 96 14.44 -17.04 27.13
N GLY A 97 15.52 -17.78 26.82
CA GLY A 97 16.00 -18.04 25.46
C GLY A 97 16.83 -16.90 24.86
N THR A 98 17.72 -17.21 23.93
CA THR A 98 18.67 -16.23 23.37
C THR A 98 18.02 -15.25 22.38
N LEU A 99 18.65 -14.09 22.14
CA LEU A 99 18.20 -13.14 21.10
C LEU A 99 18.12 -13.77 19.71
N GLY A 100 19.02 -14.71 19.38
CA GLY A 100 19.00 -15.44 18.11
C GLY A 100 17.75 -16.29 17.95
N GLU A 101 17.38 -17.05 18.99
CA GLU A 101 16.15 -17.84 18.99
C GLU A 101 14.90 -16.95 18.94
N TRP A 102 14.88 -15.83 19.68
CA TRP A 102 13.78 -14.87 19.61
C TRP A 102 13.63 -14.24 18.22
N LYS A 103 14.73 -14.00 17.52
CA LYS A 103 14.71 -13.51 16.15
C LYS A 103 14.09 -14.55 15.21
N ALA A 104 14.50 -15.81 15.34
CA ALA A 104 13.92 -16.91 14.57
C ALA A 104 12.41 -17.08 14.84
N ARG A 105 11.97 -17.02 16.10
CA ARG A 105 10.54 -17.06 16.48
C ARG A 105 9.77 -15.88 15.89
N HIS A 106 10.34 -14.67 15.93
CA HIS A 106 9.72 -13.46 15.37
C HIS A 106 9.55 -13.55 13.85
N GLU A 107 10.59 -14.00 13.14
CA GLU A 107 10.56 -14.21 11.69
C GLU A 107 9.55 -15.30 11.29
N ALA A 108 9.51 -16.42 12.04
CA ALA A 108 8.54 -17.48 11.82
C ALA A 108 7.10 -17.01 12.04
N ALA A 109 6.83 -16.25 13.11
CA ALA A 109 5.52 -15.66 13.36
C ALA A 109 5.13 -14.66 12.25
N GLY A 110 6.08 -13.85 11.78
CA GLY A 110 5.89 -12.96 10.64
C GLY A 110 5.52 -13.71 9.35
N ALA A 111 6.27 -14.76 9.02
CA ALA A 111 6.02 -15.60 7.85
C ALA A 111 4.67 -16.32 7.92
N ALA A 112 4.28 -16.81 9.11
CA ALA A 112 2.97 -17.44 9.32
C ALA A 112 1.82 -16.45 9.17
N LEU A 113 1.96 -15.22 9.69
CA LEU A 113 0.99 -14.14 9.51
C LEU A 113 0.84 -13.75 8.03
N ASP A 114 1.95 -13.67 7.30
CA ASP A 114 1.93 -13.36 5.87
C ASP A 114 1.36 -14.51 5.03
N THR A 115 1.62 -15.76 5.42
CA THR A 115 1.02 -16.95 4.81
C THR A 115 -0.49 -16.96 5.03
N ALA A 116 -0.96 -16.68 6.25
CA ALA A 116 -2.39 -16.57 6.55
C ALA A 116 -3.06 -15.44 5.74
N ARG A 117 -2.40 -14.28 5.60
CA ARG A 117 -2.87 -13.17 4.76
C ARG A 117 -2.93 -13.51 3.28
N ARG A 118 -1.99 -14.33 2.78
CA ARG A 118 -1.98 -14.85 1.40
C ARG A 118 -3.02 -15.94 1.17
N ALA A 119 -3.22 -16.83 2.14
CA ALA A 119 -4.25 -17.88 2.10
C ALA A 119 -5.66 -17.28 2.13
N ALA A 120 -5.87 -16.20 2.89
CA ALA A 120 -7.08 -15.39 2.84
C ALA A 120 -7.29 -14.62 1.50
N ARG A 121 -6.34 -14.73 0.56
CA ARG A 121 -6.34 -14.08 -0.77
C ARG A 121 -6.43 -15.08 -1.96
N VAL A 122 -6.86 -16.33 -1.74
CA VAL A 122 -7.04 -17.32 -2.83
C VAL A 122 -8.32 -17.01 -3.66
N PRO A 123 -8.31 -17.21 -5.00
CA PRO A 123 -9.17 -16.49 -5.95
C PRO A 123 -10.57 -17.09 -6.10
N VAL A 124 -11.59 -16.22 -6.20
CA VAL A 124 -12.91 -16.58 -6.70
C VAL A 124 -12.86 -16.61 -8.23
N HIS A 125 -12.62 -17.79 -8.80
CA HIS A 125 -13.12 -18.14 -10.13
C HIS A 125 -14.06 -19.34 -10.01
N ALA A 126 -15.25 -19.21 -10.60
CA ALA A 126 -16.40 -20.13 -10.60
C ALA A 126 -16.97 -20.37 -9.19
N THR A 127 -18.08 -19.75 -8.78
CA THR A 127 -19.44 -19.93 -9.32
C THR A 127 -20.31 -18.78 -8.76
N GLY A 128 -21.47 -18.54 -9.35
CA GLY A 128 -22.27 -17.32 -9.18
C GLY A 128 -22.62 -16.87 -7.76
N GLY A 129 -22.78 -15.54 -7.65
CA GLY A 129 -23.75 -14.89 -6.76
C GLY A 129 -23.43 -14.89 -5.27
N ALA A 130 -22.69 -13.87 -4.82
CA ALA A 130 -23.02 -13.10 -3.61
C ALA A 130 -22.10 -11.88 -3.53
N ARG A 131 -22.68 -10.69 -3.44
CA ARG A 131 -21.96 -9.47 -3.06
C ARG A 131 -21.64 -9.60 -1.57
N HIS A 132 -20.36 -9.73 -1.22
CA HIS A 132 -19.91 -9.45 0.13
C HIS A 132 -19.47 -7.99 0.19
N GLU A 133 -20.43 -7.12 0.49
CA GLU A 133 -20.13 -5.83 1.12
C GLU A 133 -19.66 -6.16 2.55
N VAL A 134 -18.35 -6.19 2.75
CA VAL A 134 -17.77 -6.14 4.09
C VAL A 134 -17.78 -4.68 4.49
N GLU A 135 -18.87 -4.26 5.11
CA GLU A 135 -18.99 -2.97 5.76
C GLU A 135 -18.22 -3.04 7.08
N ASP A 136 -16.91 -2.75 7.00
CA ASP A 136 -16.02 -2.67 8.15
C ASP A 136 -16.25 -1.31 8.82
N GLU A 137 -17.06 -1.27 9.89
CA GLU A 137 -17.27 -0.10 10.77
C GLU A 137 -16.00 0.22 11.59
N ARG A 138 -14.88 0.48 10.92
CA ARG A 138 -13.83 1.33 11.49
C ARG A 138 -14.39 2.75 11.53
N ARG A 139 -14.19 3.45 12.65
CA ARG A 139 -14.29 4.92 12.66
C ARG A 139 -13.20 5.48 11.75
N GLU A 140 -13.48 5.51 10.45
CA GLU A 140 -12.58 6.04 9.45
C GLU A 140 -12.42 7.54 9.74
N THR A 141 -11.18 7.94 9.98
CA THR A 141 -10.76 9.34 10.05
C THR A 141 -9.73 9.56 8.93
N GLY A 142 -9.55 10.80 8.48
CA GLY A 142 -8.63 11.10 7.38
C GLY A 142 -9.26 11.08 5.97
N ALA A 143 -8.41 10.94 4.96
CA ALA A 143 -8.76 11.11 3.54
C ALA A 143 -9.85 10.13 3.08
N LEU A 144 -9.78 8.86 3.47
CA LEU A 144 -10.77 7.83 3.10
C LEU A 144 -12.17 8.14 3.62
N ALA A 145 -12.26 8.57 4.87
CA ALA A 145 -13.52 8.97 5.47
C ALA A 145 -14.13 10.18 4.75
N MET A 146 -13.28 11.17 4.42
CA MET A 146 -13.70 12.33 3.63
C MET A 146 -14.14 11.92 2.22
N ALA A 147 -13.39 11.04 1.57
CA ALA A 147 -13.74 10.53 0.25
C ALA A 147 -15.10 9.85 0.25
N ARG A 148 -15.37 8.96 1.23
CA ARG A 148 -16.65 8.27 1.39
C ARG A 148 -17.81 9.21 1.72
N ARG A 149 -17.58 10.27 2.51
CA ARG A 149 -18.60 11.32 2.70
C ARG A 149 -18.87 12.11 1.41
N SER A 150 -17.82 12.41 0.65
CA SER A 150 -17.89 13.11 -0.63
C SER A 150 -18.41 12.23 -1.77
N VAL A 151 -18.44 10.91 -1.61
CA VAL A 151 -19.03 9.99 -2.60
C VAL A 151 -20.48 10.40 -2.89
N ALA A 152 -21.25 10.78 -1.86
CA ALA A 152 -22.65 11.18 -2.02
C ALA A 152 -22.85 12.37 -2.99
N THR A 153 -21.86 13.27 -3.07
CA THR A 153 -21.86 14.47 -3.95
C THR A 153 -20.93 14.35 -5.15
N GLY A 154 -20.38 13.15 -5.40
CA GLY A 154 -19.39 12.91 -6.45
C GLY A 154 -19.89 13.29 -7.85
N TRP A 155 -19.08 14.04 -8.60
CA TRP A 155 -19.41 14.55 -9.95
C TRP A 155 -19.78 13.46 -10.96
N TRP A 156 -19.37 12.20 -10.73
CA TRP A 156 -19.70 11.07 -11.60
C TRP A 156 -21.14 10.56 -11.39
N ARG A 157 -21.74 10.76 -10.21
CA ARG A 157 -23.02 10.14 -9.85
C ARG A 157 -24.16 10.51 -10.79
N ALA A 158 -24.23 11.78 -11.18
CA ALA A 158 -25.31 12.28 -12.04
C ALA A 158 -25.36 11.60 -13.42
N ARG A 159 -24.23 11.11 -13.95
CA ARG A 159 -24.14 10.63 -15.33
C ARG A 159 -23.47 9.26 -15.52
N HIS A 160 -22.83 8.72 -14.48
CA HIS A 160 -22.00 7.50 -14.56
C HIS A 160 -22.20 6.51 -13.40
N ARG A 161 -23.21 6.69 -12.52
CA ARG A 161 -23.43 5.82 -11.34
C ARG A 161 -23.49 4.33 -11.67
N ASP A 162 -24.11 3.95 -12.78
CA ASP A 162 -24.31 2.55 -13.17
C ASP A 162 -23.09 1.91 -13.87
N VAL A 163 -22.05 2.68 -14.17
CA VAL A 163 -20.79 2.15 -14.73
C VAL A 163 -19.61 2.26 -13.77
N VAL A 164 -19.76 3.00 -12.66
CA VAL A 164 -18.76 3.14 -11.60
C VAL A 164 -19.01 2.08 -10.53
N GLY A 165 -18.01 1.24 -10.27
CA GLY A 165 -18.07 0.27 -9.18
C GLY A 165 -17.97 0.96 -7.82
N ALA A 166 -18.60 0.41 -6.77
CA ALA A 166 -18.51 0.96 -5.40
C ALA A 166 -17.06 1.11 -4.93
N TRP A 167 -16.17 0.21 -5.35
CA TRP A 167 -14.74 0.25 -5.06
C TRP A 167 -13.97 1.32 -5.85
N GLU A 168 -14.50 1.81 -6.97
CA GLU A 168 -13.90 2.88 -7.79
C GLU A 168 -14.24 4.28 -7.21
N GLU A 169 -15.38 4.43 -6.52
CA GLU A 169 -15.90 5.74 -6.06
C GLU A 169 -14.92 6.52 -5.15
N PRO A 170 -14.28 5.92 -4.13
CA PRO A 170 -13.38 6.68 -3.26
C PRO A 170 -12.17 7.26 -4.01
N CYS A 171 -11.60 6.51 -4.97
CA CYS A 171 -10.47 7.00 -5.77
C CYS A 171 -10.87 8.25 -6.56
N LEU A 172 -12.05 8.27 -7.20
CA LEU A 172 -12.53 9.43 -7.96
C LEU A 172 -12.72 10.69 -7.08
N SER A 173 -13.16 10.51 -5.83
CA SER A 173 -13.19 11.57 -4.82
C SER A 173 -11.77 12.05 -4.49
N LEU A 174 -10.90 11.12 -4.10
CA LEU A 174 -9.57 11.41 -3.56
C LEU A 174 -8.65 12.08 -4.58
N GLU A 175 -8.73 11.70 -5.86
CA GLU A 175 -7.95 12.34 -6.92
C GLU A 175 -8.21 13.84 -7.02
N SER A 176 -9.46 14.28 -6.76
CA SER A 176 -9.81 15.70 -6.78
C SER A 176 -9.28 16.46 -5.57
N ALA A 177 -8.96 15.78 -4.47
CA ALA A 177 -8.43 16.37 -3.24
C ALA A 177 -6.90 16.25 -3.11
N ALA A 178 -6.26 15.39 -3.90
CA ALA A 178 -4.83 15.16 -3.84
C ALA A 178 -4.04 16.37 -4.39
N ASN A 179 -2.88 16.66 -3.82
CA ASN A 179 -1.92 17.64 -4.36
C ASN A 179 -0.89 16.99 -5.30
N LEU A 180 -0.64 15.69 -5.12
CA LEU A 180 0.27 14.89 -5.94
C LEU A 180 -0.30 13.48 -6.09
N ILE A 181 -0.41 13.04 -7.33
CA ILE A 181 -0.79 11.69 -7.72
C ILE A 181 0.46 11.03 -8.31
N ARG A 182 0.93 9.95 -7.70
CA ARG A 182 1.98 9.10 -8.26
C ARG A 182 1.35 7.80 -8.74
N VAL A 183 1.64 7.38 -9.96
CA VAL A 183 1.01 6.20 -10.55
C VAL A 183 1.99 5.37 -11.33
N TYR A 184 1.92 4.05 -11.11
CA TYR A 184 2.46 3.03 -12.00
C TYR A 184 1.28 2.25 -12.58
N GLY A 185 1.13 2.26 -13.90
CA GLY A 185 -0.03 1.67 -14.57
C GLY A 185 0.07 0.16 -14.84
N GLY A 186 1.18 -0.47 -14.45
CA GLY A 186 1.47 -1.86 -14.83
C GLY A 186 1.43 -2.03 -16.35
N HIS A 187 0.65 -3.00 -16.82
CA HIS A 187 0.48 -3.31 -18.24
C HIS A 187 -0.44 -2.33 -19.01
N ARG A 188 -0.87 -1.21 -18.39
CA ARG A 188 -1.73 -0.18 -19.02
C ARG A 188 -1.10 1.19 -18.93
N VAL A 189 -1.44 2.04 -19.89
CA VAL A 189 -1.22 3.48 -19.73
C VAL A 189 -2.08 3.96 -18.55
N PRO A 190 -1.55 4.74 -17.58
CA PRO A 190 -2.32 5.25 -16.47
C PRO A 190 -3.60 5.98 -16.90
N ALA A 191 -4.72 5.71 -16.22
CA ALA A 191 -6.06 6.16 -16.64
C ALA A 191 -6.17 7.67 -16.92
N LEU A 192 -5.50 8.50 -16.10
CA LEU A 192 -5.49 9.97 -16.25
C LEU A 192 -4.76 10.47 -17.50
N LEU A 193 -4.02 9.60 -18.19
CA LEU A 193 -3.27 9.91 -19.41
C LEU A 193 -3.83 9.23 -20.66
N GLN A 194 -4.88 8.42 -20.52
CA GLN A 194 -5.50 7.73 -21.65
C GLN A 194 -6.25 8.71 -22.57
N THR A 195 -6.27 8.35 -23.85
CA THR A 195 -7.19 8.86 -24.87
C THR A 195 -8.46 8.03 -24.84
N ARG A 196 -9.56 8.55 -25.39
CA ARG A 196 -10.85 7.85 -25.38
C ARG A 196 -10.75 6.52 -26.12
N GLU A 197 -10.12 6.54 -27.28
CA GLU A 197 -9.99 5.39 -28.18
C GLU A 197 -9.13 4.30 -27.54
N TYR A 198 -8.02 4.69 -26.89
CA TYR A 198 -7.19 3.77 -26.12
C TYR A 198 -7.97 3.17 -24.95
N ALA A 199 -8.67 4.00 -24.16
CA ALA A 199 -9.48 3.53 -23.04
C ALA A 199 -10.53 2.49 -23.49
N MET A 200 -11.21 2.74 -24.59
CA MET A 200 -12.17 1.79 -25.17
C MET A 200 -11.50 0.50 -25.65
N ALA A 201 -10.35 0.58 -26.31
CA ALA A 201 -9.62 -0.60 -26.76
C ALA A 201 -9.10 -1.43 -25.58
N ALA A 202 -8.51 -0.78 -24.57
CA ALA A 202 -8.00 -1.41 -23.37
C ALA A 202 -9.12 -2.07 -22.55
N LEU A 203 -10.28 -1.42 -22.40
CA LEU A 203 -11.45 -1.99 -21.72
C LEU A 203 -12.04 -3.20 -22.46
N ARG A 204 -12.04 -3.20 -23.81
CA ARG A 204 -12.48 -4.36 -24.60
C ARG A 204 -11.57 -5.57 -24.39
N LEU A 205 -10.26 -5.36 -24.26
CA LEU A 205 -9.31 -6.43 -23.96
C LEU A 205 -9.57 -7.04 -22.58
N ASP A 206 -9.86 -6.23 -21.57
CA ASP A 206 -10.15 -6.72 -20.21
C ASP A 206 -11.50 -7.39 -20.06
N ARG A 207 -12.50 -6.82 -20.73
CA ARG A 207 -13.90 -7.20 -20.57
C ARG A 207 -14.52 -7.41 -21.94
N PRO A 208 -14.16 -8.50 -22.66
CA PRO A 208 -14.67 -8.76 -24.01
C PRO A 208 -16.20 -8.84 -24.08
N ALA A 209 -16.84 -9.30 -22.99
CA ALA A 209 -18.29 -9.41 -22.89
C ALA A 209 -19.00 -8.10 -22.50
N LEU A 210 -18.27 -6.99 -22.31
CA LEU A 210 -18.87 -5.73 -21.89
C LEU A 210 -19.69 -5.11 -23.05
N PRO A 211 -20.98 -4.77 -22.83
CA PRO A 211 -21.80 -4.17 -23.87
C PRO A 211 -21.21 -2.85 -24.40
N ALA A 212 -21.35 -2.59 -25.70
CA ALA A 212 -20.79 -1.40 -26.36
C ALA A 212 -21.22 -0.08 -25.69
N ARG A 213 -22.48 0.01 -25.23
CA ARG A 213 -23.00 1.17 -24.48
C ARG A 213 -22.27 1.36 -23.16
N SER A 214 -22.04 0.29 -22.40
CA SER A 214 -21.32 0.34 -21.12
C SER A 214 -19.84 0.68 -21.32
N LEU A 215 -19.24 0.16 -22.39
CA LEU A 215 -17.87 0.50 -22.80
C LEU A 215 -17.71 2.00 -23.10
N ALA A 216 -18.57 2.55 -23.96
CA ALA A 216 -18.53 3.97 -24.32
C ALA A 216 -18.67 4.86 -23.08
N ARG A 217 -19.56 4.49 -22.17
CA ARG A 217 -19.79 5.24 -20.93
C ARG A 217 -18.66 5.14 -19.92
N ARG A 218 -17.97 4.00 -19.81
CA ARG A 218 -16.73 3.90 -19.03
C ARG A 218 -15.62 4.75 -19.65
N ALA A 219 -15.52 4.81 -20.96
CA ALA A 219 -14.57 5.71 -21.63
C ALA A 219 -14.93 7.19 -21.42
N ASP A 220 -16.21 7.56 -21.44
CA ASP A 220 -16.69 8.90 -21.07
C ASP A 220 -16.29 9.30 -19.65
N LEU A 221 -16.46 8.38 -18.70
CA LEU A 221 -16.02 8.56 -17.32
C LEU A 221 -14.51 8.83 -17.24
N MET A 222 -13.68 8.03 -17.92
CA MET A 222 -12.23 8.23 -17.94
C MET A 222 -11.83 9.59 -18.52
N MET A 223 -12.49 10.05 -19.58
CA MET A 223 -12.23 11.36 -20.16
C MET A 223 -12.60 12.50 -19.21
N ARG A 224 -13.69 12.36 -18.45
CA ARG A 224 -14.04 13.34 -17.41
C ARG A 224 -13.10 13.30 -16.22
N ARG A 225 -12.64 12.11 -15.81
CA ARG A 225 -11.67 11.91 -14.73
C ARG A 225 -10.38 12.69 -14.99
N ARG A 226 -9.91 12.71 -16.24
CA ARG A 226 -8.73 13.49 -16.68
C ARG A 226 -8.84 15.00 -16.41
N ALA A 227 -10.04 15.56 -16.28
CA ALA A 227 -10.23 16.99 -15.99
C ALA A 227 -9.60 17.43 -14.66
N VAL A 228 -9.33 16.50 -13.74
CA VAL A 228 -8.62 16.79 -12.48
C VAL A 228 -7.24 17.42 -12.70
N LEU A 229 -6.59 17.10 -13.83
CA LEU A 229 -5.25 17.62 -14.19
C LEU A 229 -5.28 19.00 -14.86
N SER A 230 -6.46 19.60 -15.04
CA SER A 230 -6.61 20.87 -15.77
C SER A 230 -7.32 21.97 -14.96
N ARG A 231 -7.61 21.71 -13.68
CA ARG A 231 -8.26 22.69 -12.78
C ARG A 231 -7.24 23.69 -12.21
N PRO A 232 -7.67 24.88 -11.77
CA PRO A 232 -6.86 25.72 -10.89
C PRO A 232 -6.42 24.92 -9.66
N ASN A 233 -5.14 25.03 -9.27
CA ASN A 233 -4.52 24.22 -8.21
C ASN A 233 -4.65 22.70 -8.41
N SER A 234 -4.63 22.23 -9.66
CA SER A 234 -4.70 20.80 -9.99
C SER A 234 -3.58 19.99 -9.32
N ALA A 235 -3.90 18.74 -8.99
CA ALA A 235 -2.92 17.77 -8.56
C ALA A 235 -1.77 17.66 -9.57
N ARG A 236 -0.53 17.64 -9.08
CA ARG A 236 0.61 17.24 -9.88
C ARG A 236 0.51 15.74 -10.16
N LEU A 237 0.89 15.31 -11.36
CA LEU A 237 0.91 13.90 -11.74
C LEU A 237 2.34 13.44 -11.99
N TRP A 238 2.72 12.32 -11.40
CA TRP A 238 3.93 11.58 -11.77
C TRP A 238 3.54 10.17 -12.19
N ALA A 239 3.59 9.93 -13.49
CA ALA A 239 3.23 8.66 -14.12
C ALA A 239 4.46 7.89 -14.59
N ILE A 240 4.54 6.63 -14.20
CA ILE A 240 5.48 5.64 -14.74
C ILE A 240 4.68 4.71 -15.65
N VAL A 241 5.05 4.68 -16.93
CA VAL A 241 4.43 3.88 -17.99
C VAL A 241 5.35 2.72 -18.31
N ASP A 242 4.90 1.48 -18.15
CA ASP A 242 5.66 0.31 -18.56
C ASP A 242 5.71 0.20 -20.09
N GLU A 243 6.85 -0.19 -20.66
CA GLU A 243 6.98 -0.46 -22.09
C GLU A 243 5.95 -1.50 -22.58
N ALA A 244 5.57 -2.47 -21.75
CA ALA A 244 4.54 -3.46 -22.06
C ALA A 244 3.19 -2.80 -22.37
N ALA A 245 2.84 -1.70 -21.69
CA ALA A 245 1.61 -0.96 -21.96
C ALA A 245 1.59 -0.30 -23.36
N LEU A 246 2.77 0.03 -23.90
CA LEU A 246 2.96 0.61 -25.23
C LEU A 246 3.00 -0.46 -26.34
N ARG A 247 3.18 -1.73 -25.95
CA ARG A 247 3.20 -2.91 -26.84
C ARG A 247 1.95 -3.76 -26.73
N ALA A 248 0.93 -3.31 -25.99
CA ALA A 248 -0.34 -4.02 -25.85
C ALA A 248 -0.96 -4.31 -27.24
N PRO A 249 -1.71 -5.42 -27.40
CA PRO A 249 -2.36 -5.80 -28.66
C PRO A 249 -3.57 -4.92 -28.96
N ILE A 250 -3.33 -3.62 -29.13
CA ILE A 250 -4.29 -2.58 -29.51
C ILE A 250 -3.94 -2.12 -30.92
N ASP A 251 -4.97 -1.71 -31.68
CA ASP A 251 -4.80 -1.16 -33.02
C ASP A 251 -3.68 -0.11 -33.08
N ARG A 252 -2.84 -0.18 -34.11
CA ARG A 252 -1.63 0.64 -34.26
C ARG A 252 -1.97 2.12 -34.32
N ALA A 253 -3.06 2.51 -35.00
CA ALA A 253 -3.44 3.92 -35.11
C ALA A 253 -3.91 4.47 -33.75
N ILE A 254 -4.67 3.68 -32.99
CA ILE A 254 -5.08 4.01 -31.62
C ILE A 254 -3.85 4.16 -30.71
N MET A 255 -2.92 3.21 -30.73
CA MET A 255 -1.70 3.29 -29.91
C MET A 255 -0.83 4.49 -30.31
N ARG A 256 -0.69 4.79 -31.61
CA ARG A 256 0.03 5.96 -32.08
C ARG A 256 -0.58 7.26 -31.52
N ALA A 257 -1.90 7.40 -31.58
CA ALA A 257 -2.60 8.56 -31.02
C ALA A 257 -2.41 8.66 -29.50
N GLN A 258 -2.43 7.52 -28.79
CA GLN A 258 -2.14 7.45 -27.36
C GLN A 258 -0.72 7.92 -27.03
N VAL A 259 0.29 7.47 -27.79
CA VAL A 259 1.69 7.88 -27.61
C VAL A 259 1.87 9.38 -27.85
N ILE A 260 1.24 9.94 -28.89
CA ILE A 260 1.24 11.39 -29.13
C ILE A 260 0.64 12.14 -27.93
N SER A 261 -0.48 11.64 -27.36
CA SER A 261 -1.09 12.22 -26.17
C SER A 261 -0.18 12.15 -24.94
N LEU A 262 0.59 11.07 -24.76
CA LEU A 262 1.57 10.95 -23.68
C LEU A 262 2.69 11.97 -23.81
N ILE A 263 3.25 12.13 -25.02
CA ILE A 263 4.30 13.13 -25.30
C ILE A 263 3.78 14.53 -24.97
N ARG A 264 2.62 14.92 -25.52
CA ARG A 264 1.99 16.23 -25.24
C ARG A 264 1.71 16.43 -23.75
N SER A 265 1.26 15.39 -23.05
CA SER A 265 0.98 15.49 -21.61
C SER A 265 2.26 15.70 -20.81
N SER A 266 3.37 15.05 -21.20
CA SER A 266 4.68 15.20 -20.54
C SER A 266 5.35 16.56 -20.73
N GLU A 267 4.82 17.41 -21.63
CA GLU A 267 5.28 18.77 -21.87
C GLU A 267 4.49 19.80 -21.04
N ARG A 268 3.39 19.38 -20.39
CA ARG A 268 2.57 20.26 -19.56
C ARG A 268 3.20 20.43 -18.17
N PRO A 269 3.19 21.66 -17.59
CA PRO A 269 3.57 21.87 -16.21
C PRO A 269 2.76 20.98 -15.26
N GLY A 270 3.43 20.46 -14.23
CA GLY A 270 2.79 19.61 -13.22
C GLY A 270 2.58 18.14 -13.64
N ILE A 271 2.93 17.74 -14.88
CA ILE A 271 2.84 16.36 -15.34
C ILE A 271 4.23 15.82 -15.67
N THR A 272 4.65 14.80 -14.93
CA THR A 272 5.86 14.01 -15.21
C THR A 272 5.45 12.66 -15.78
N VAL A 273 5.99 12.31 -16.94
CA VAL A 273 5.85 10.97 -17.53
C VAL A 273 7.23 10.35 -17.68
N GLN A 274 7.41 9.16 -17.12
CA GLN A 274 8.60 8.33 -17.31
C GLN A 274 8.20 6.99 -17.92
N VAL A 275 9.05 6.44 -18.78
CA VAL A 275 8.87 5.11 -19.36
C VAL A 275 9.83 4.12 -18.70
N LEU A 276 9.30 3.00 -18.21
CA LEU A 276 10.07 1.88 -17.69
C LEU A 276 10.37 0.89 -18.83
N PRO A 277 11.61 0.78 -19.33
CA PRO A 277 11.95 -0.09 -20.44
C PRO A 277 12.06 -1.57 -20.00
N ARG A 278 11.81 -2.52 -20.90
CA ARG A 278 11.86 -3.98 -20.61
C ARG A 278 13.17 -4.49 -20.01
N LYS A 279 14.29 -3.77 -20.24
CA LYS A 279 15.63 -4.14 -19.77
C LYS A 279 15.95 -3.65 -18.35
N ALA A 280 15.03 -2.97 -17.66
CA ALA A 280 15.22 -2.62 -16.26
C ALA A 280 15.20 -3.91 -15.40
N THR A 281 16.36 -4.40 -15.00
CA THR A 281 16.57 -5.67 -14.28
C THR A 281 16.50 -5.55 -12.76
N GLY A 282 15.98 -4.44 -12.22
CA GLY A 282 16.30 -4.01 -10.85
C GLY A 282 15.18 -4.01 -9.82
N GLY A 283 13.94 -4.32 -10.19
CA GLY A 283 12.85 -4.26 -9.23
C GLY A 283 11.55 -3.94 -9.91
N ALA A 284 10.98 -4.95 -10.58
CA ALA A 284 9.59 -4.94 -10.99
C ALA A 284 8.76 -4.35 -9.84
N ALA A 285 8.20 -3.14 -10.05
CA ALA A 285 6.94 -2.84 -9.41
C ALA A 285 6.07 -4.05 -9.71
N ALA A 286 5.67 -4.73 -8.65
CA ALA A 286 5.25 -6.12 -8.63
C ALA A 286 4.01 -6.37 -9.51
N GLY A 287 4.14 -6.35 -10.84
CA GLY A 287 3.11 -6.58 -11.87
C GLY A 287 1.91 -5.62 -11.88
N ASP A 288 1.54 -5.09 -10.72
CA ASP A 288 0.22 -4.59 -10.44
C ASP A 288 0.18 -3.05 -10.46
N PRO A 289 -0.91 -2.46 -10.95
CA PRO A 289 -1.12 -1.02 -10.91
C PRO A 289 -1.11 -0.49 -9.47
N VAL A 290 -0.37 0.59 -9.24
CA VAL A 290 -0.30 1.28 -7.94
C VAL A 290 -0.58 2.76 -8.16
N VAL A 291 -1.49 3.32 -7.37
CA VAL A 291 -1.73 4.76 -7.29
C VAL A 291 -1.45 5.21 -5.86
N LEU A 292 -0.54 6.16 -5.67
CA LEU A 292 -0.30 6.84 -4.40
C LEU A 292 -0.82 8.27 -4.50
N LEU A 293 -1.81 8.58 -3.68
CA LEU A 293 -2.47 9.87 -3.55
C LEU A 293 -1.90 10.57 -2.32
N ARG A 294 -1.27 11.72 -2.54
CA ARG A 294 -0.70 12.53 -1.46
C ARG A 294 -1.54 13.77 -1.22
N PHE A 295 -1.64 14.14 0.04
CA PHE A 295 -2.41 15.30 0.51
C PHE A 295 -1.46 16.29 1.20
N PRO A 296 -1.87 17.55 1.40
CA PRO A 296 -1.14 18.47 2.27
C PRO A 296 -0.99 17.86 3.68
N GLU A 297 0.21 17.94 4.27
CA GLU A 297 0.54 17.31 5.57
C GLU A 297 -0.39 17.72 6.72
N SER A 298 -1.06 18.87 6.61
CA SER A 298 -2.00 19.40 7.59
C SER A 298 -3.42 18.87 7.50
N GLU A 299 -3.79 18.17 6.42
CA GLU A 299 -5.19 17.83 6.14
C GLU A 299 -5.48 16.35 6.31
N PHE A 300 -4.72 15.47 5.66
CA PHE A 300 -5.01 14.04 5.65
C PHE A 300 -3.76 13.17 5.48
N SER A 301 -3.83 11.93 5.97
CA SER A 301 -2.86 10.88 5.62
C SER A 301 -2.92 10.54 4.13
N ASP A 302 -1.76 10.29 3.53
CA ASP A 302 -1.62 9.73 2.18
C ASP A 302 -2.41 8.42 2.04
N VAL A 303 -2.85 8.11 0.81
CA VAL A 303 -3.61 6.90 0.49
C VAL A 303 -2.97 6.18 -0.69
N VAL A 304 -2.75 4.88 -0.55
CA VAL A 304 -2.42 3.99 -1.66
C VAL A 304 -3.69 3.31 -2.12
N TYR A 305 -3.90 3.30 -3.43
CA TYR A 305 -4.95 2.59 -4.11
C TYR A 305 -4.35 1.54 -5.05
N LEU A 306 -4.75 0.29 -4.84
CA LEU A 306 -4.34 -0.87 -5.64
C LEU A 306 -5.56 -1.38 -6.39
N GLU A 307 -5.59 -1.15 -7.69
CA GLU A 307 -6.69 -1.61 -8.55
C GLU A 307 -6.41 -3.03 -9.06
N HIS A 308 -7.42 -3.89 -9.02
CA HIS A 308 -7.40 -5.21 -9.64
C HIS A 308 -8.70 -5.43 -10.44
N LEU A 309 -8.74 -6.50 -11.25
CA LEU A 309 -9.79 -6.70 -12.28
C LEU A 309 -11.24 -6.54 -11.78
N THR A 310 -11.49 -6.94 -10.54
CA THR A 310 -12.82 -7.03 -9.91
C THR A 310 -13.02 -6.09 -8.73
N GLY A 311 -12.02 -5.29 -8.36
CA GLY A 311 -12.06 -4.51 -7.12
C GLY A 311 -10.88 -3.56 -6.95
N GLY A 312 -10.80 -2.97 -5.77
CA GLY A 312 -9.67 -2.15 -5.39
C GLY A 312 -9.48 -2.10 -3.89
N LEU A 313 -8.22 -1.99 -3.48
CA LEU A 313 -7.82 -1.91 -2.08
C LEU A 313 -7.28 -0.52 -1.78
N TYR A 314 -7.74 0.08 -0.68
CA TYR A 314 -7.23 1.35 -0.18
C TYR A 314 -6.43 1.12 1.10
N LEU A 315 -5.22 1.65 1.15
CA LEU A 315 -4.30 1.52 2.27
C LEU A 315 -3.89 2.92 2.72
N ASP A 316 -4.00 3.20 4.02
CA ASP A 316 -3.74 4.52 4.63
C ASP A 316 -2.83 4.46 5.86
N ASN A 317 -2.39 3.26 6.23
CA ASN A 317 -1.44 3.11 7.33
C ASN A 317 -0.02 3.42 6.88
N ALA A 318 0.76 4.03 7.76
CA ALA A 318 2.10 4.53 7.46
C ALA A 318 3.07 3.46 6.92
N ALA A 319 2.91 2.19 7.33
CA ALA A 319 3.79 1.11 6.86
C ALA A 319 3.57 0.82 5.37
N ASP A 320 2.31 0.69 4.95
CA ASP A 320 1.95 0.49 3.55
C ASP A 320 2.30 1.70 2.69
N ILE A 321 2.00 2.92 3.16
CA ILE A 321 2.37 4.15 2.45
C ILE A 321 3.88 4.21 2.22
N ASN A 322 4.69 3.94 3.26
CA ASN A 322 6.14 3.92 3.12
C ASN A 322 6.61 2.83 2.16
N HIS A 323 6.04 1.62 2.24
CA HIS A 323 6.38 0.52 1.35
C HIS A 323 6.13 0.88 -0.12
N PHE A 324 4.92 1.32 -0.47
CA PHE A 324 4.57 1.65 -1.85
C PHE A 324 5.26 2.93 -2.35
N SER A 325 5.58 3.88 -1.45
CA SER A 325 6.44 5.01 -1.79
C SER A 325 7.83 4.56 -2.21
N GLN A 326 8.43 3.59 -1.51
CA GLN A 326 9.73 3.01 -1.87
C GLN A 326 9.66 2.22 -3.18
N VAL A 327 8.58 1.47 -3.41
CA VAL A 327 8.34 0.79 -4.70
C VAL A 327 8.33 1.80 -5.84
N LEU A 328 7.48 2.84 -5.76
CA LEU A 328 7.38 3.87 -6.79
C LEU A 328 8.69 4.66 -6.97
N ASN A 329 9.46 4.87 -5.90
CA ASN A 329 10.78 5.52 -5.99
C ASN A 329 11.78 4.66 -6.78
N ARG A 330 11.85 3.36 -6.48
CA ARG A 330 12.73 2.43 -7.23
C ARG A 330 12.34 2.38 -8.70
N SER A 331 11.05 2.25 -9.00
CA SER A 331 10.57 2.26 -10.38
C SER A 331 10.89 3.57 -11.11
N ALA A 332 10.84 4.72 -10.42
CA ALA A 332 11.20 6.00 -11.02
C ALA A 332 12.71 6.13 -11.32
N ILE A 333 13.57 5.51 -10.49
CA ILE A 333 15.02 5.44 -10.70
C ILE A 333 15.36 4.56 -11.90
N GLU A 334 14.66 3.43 -12.04
CA GLU A 334 14.86 2.49 -13.15
C GLU A 334 14.23 2.97 -14.47
N ALA A 335 13.19 3.79 -14.39
CA ALA A 335 12.55 4.38 -15.55
C ALA A 335 13.44 5.46 -16.18
N LEU A 336 13.32 5.62 -17.51
CA LEU A 336 14.01 6.66 -18.26
C LEU A 336 13.67 8.05 -17.69
N ARG A 337 14.62 8.97 -17.72
CA ARG A 337 14.35 10.37 -17.32
C ARG A 337 13.30 10.99 -18.24
N PRO A 338 12.57 12.04 -17.84
CA PRO A 338 11.48 12.58 -18.66
C PRO A 338 11.86 12.94 -20.11
N PRO A 339 13.03 13.56 -20.41
CA PRO A 339 13.44 13.79 -21.80
C PRO A 339 13.71 12.50 -22.60
N GLU A 340 14.37 11.52 -21.97
CA GLU A 340 14.67 10.22 -22.57
C GLU A 340 13.39 9.42 -22.82
N SER A 341 12.42 9.52 -21.90
CA SER A 341 11.09 8.93 -22.05
C SER A 341 10.36 9.48 -23.26
N ARG A 342 10.42 10.79 -23.51
CA ARG A 342 9.86 11.39 -24.74
C ARG A 342 10.57 10.88 -26.00
N ALA A 343 11.90 10.81 -25.97
CA ALA A 343 12.67 10.26 -27.10
C ALA A 343 12.33 8.79 -27.37
N PHE A 344 12.14 8.00 -26.30
CA PHE A 344 11.73 6.60 -26.40
C PHE A 344 10.31 6.46 -26.97
N LEU A 345 9.36 7.25 -26.48
CA LEU A 345 7.98 7.28 -26.99
C LEU A 345 7.93 7.61 -28.49
N ARG A 346 8.76 8.53 -28.98
CA ARG A 346 8.82 8.86 -30.41
C ARG A 346 9.19 7.67 -31.30
N LYS A 347 9.88 6.65 -30.77
CA LYS A 347 10.20 5.43 -31.52
C LYS A 347 8.97 4.57 -31.84
N PHE A 348 7.87 4.74 -31.11
CA PHE A 348 6.58 4.09 -31.41
C PHE A 348 5.75 4.86 -32.46
N LEU A 349 6.28 5.98 -32.96
CA LEU A 349 5.65 6.78 -34.03
C LEU A 349 6.31 6.57 -35.40
N ILE A 350 7.25 5.63 -35.51
CA ILE A 350 7.88 5.20 -36.75
C ILE A 350 7.37 3.78 -36.99
#